data_AF-E7N9X4-F1
#
_entry.id   AF-E7N9X4-F1
#
_cell.length_a   1.000
_cell.length_b   1.000
_cell.length_c   1.000
_cell.angle_alpha   90.00
_cell.angle_beta   90.00
_cell.angle_gamma   90.00
#
_symmetry.space_group_name_H-M   'P 1'
#
loop_
_entity.id
_entity.type
_entity.pdbx_description
1 polymer ?
#
loop_
_entity_poly.entity_id
_entity_poly.type
_entity_poly.pdbx_seq_one_letter_code
_entity_poly.pdbx_strand_id
1 'polypeptide(L)'
;MDPAERRELILSAARRAFASHPYEEVSLAEVAQEAQASEALVHKYFAGKAGLYAQVLRHAADELAERTRRADDALPEGSSAR
;
A
#
# COMPACT_ATOMS: atom_id res chain seq x y z
N MET A 1 -13.45 16.03 0.36
CA MET A 1 -12.46 14.96 0.56
C MET A 1 -11.16 15.62 0.94
N ASP A 2 -10.62 15.23 2.10
CA ASP A 2 -9.37 15.76 2.61
C ASP A 2 -8.17 15.26 1.77
N PRO A 3 -7.07 16.03 1.60
CA PRO A 3 -5.88 15.56 0.90
C PRO A 3 -5.30 14.23 1.40
N ALA A 4 -5.41 13.91 2.70
CA ALA A 4 -4.92 12.64 3.23
C ALA A 4 -5.82 11.47 2.81
N GLU A 5 -7.14 11.65 2.89
CA GLU A 5 -8.13 10.67 2.44
C GLU A 5 -7.95 10.35 0.94
N ARG A 6 -7.71 11.37 0.12
CA ARG A 6 -7.42 11.19 -1.31
C ARG A 6 -6.17 10.37 -1.55
N ARG A 7 -5.08 10.66 -0.82
CA ARG A 7 -3.82 9.92 -0.94
C ARG A 7 -4.02 8.45 -0.58
N GLU A 8 -4.82 8.17 0.45
CA GLU A 8 -5.12 6.81 0.89
C GLU A 8 -5.94 6.03 -0.14
N LEU A 9 -6.94 6.66 -0.78
CA LEU A 9 -7.70 6.03 -1.87
C LEU A 9 -6.80 5.60 -3.04
N ILE A 10 -5.86 6.47 -3.44
CA ILE A 10 -4.88 6.16 -4.50
C ILE A 10 -3.97 4.99 -4.06
N LEU A 11 -3.47 5.01 -2.83
CA LEU A 11 -2.63 3.93 -2.31
C LEU A 11 -3.39 2.60 -2.23
N SER A 12 -4.66 2.63 -1.82
CA SER A 12 -5.54 1.46 -1.74
C SER A 12 -5.81 0.85 -3.11
N ALA A 13 -6.10 1.66 -4.13
CA ALA A 13 -6.22 1.20 -5.52
C ALA A 13 -4.91 0.59 -6.02
N ALA A 14 -3.78 1.27 -5.79
CA ALA A 14 -2.46 0.77 -6.16
C ALA A 14 -2.14 -0.59 -5.52
N ARG A 15 -2.46 -0.78 -4.23
CA ARG A 15 -2.27 -2.05 -3.52
C ARG A 15 -3.03 -3.18 -4.22
N ARG A 16 -4.28 -2.96 -4.60
CA ARG A 16 -5.08 -3.97 -5.33
C ARG A 16 -4.48 -4.29 -6.69
N ALA A 17 -4.11 -3.27 -7.45
CA ALA A 17 -3.54 -3.42 -8.78
C ALA A 17 -2.22 -4.22 -8.74
N PHE A 18 -1.27 -3.82 -7.90
CA PHE A 18 0.03 -4.49 -7.77
C PHE A 18 -0.03 -5.86 -7.09
N ALA A 19 -1.09 -6.16 -6.35
CA ALA A 19 -1.32 -7.51 -5.80
C ALA A 19 -1.89 -8.48 -6.85
N SER A 20 -2.58 -7.95 -7.87
CA SER A 20 -3.30 -8.75 -8.86
C SER A 20 -2.54 -8.91 -10.17
N HIS A 21 -1.61 -7.99 -10.48
CA HIS A 21 -0.91 -7.93 -11.77
C HIS A 21 0.61 -7.73 -11.59
N PRO A 22 1.43 -8.20 -12.54
CA PRO A 22 2.85 -7.88 -12.61
C PRO A 22 3.10 -6.36 -12.62
N TYR A 23 4.25 -5.94 -12.08
CA TYR A 23 4.62 -4.52 -12.01
C TYR A 23 4.46 -3.83 -13.36
N GLU A 24 4.95 -4.42 -14.45
CA GLU A 24 4.93 -3.84 -15.79
C GLU A 24 3.53 -3.53 -16.32
N GLU A 25 2.53 -4.35 -15.96
CA GLU A 25 1.15 -4.24 -16.44
C GLU A 25 0.33 -3.17 -15.71
N VAL A 26 0.76 -2.71 -14.53
CA VAL A 26 -0.01 -1.71 -13.76
C VAL A 26 0.16 -0.29 -14.32
N SER A 27 -0.92 0.37 -14.73
CA SER A 27 -0.90 1.77 -15.16
C SER A 27 -1.22 2.76 -14.03
N LEU A 28 -0.52 3.91 -13.99
CA LEU A 28 -0.88 5.00 -13.07
C LEU A 28 -2.23 5.61 -13.42
N ALA A 29 -2.59 5.66 -14.70
CA ALA A 29 -3.87 6.17 -15.15
C ALA A 29 -5.03 5.29 -14.66
N GLU A 30 -4.89 3.96 -14.76
CA GLU A 30 -5.91 3.00 -14.29
C GLU A 30 -6.07 3.06 -12.78
N VAL A 31 -4.96 3.10 -12.03
CA VAL A 31 -4.99 3.31 -10.57
C VAL A 31 -5.67 4.62 -10.20
N ALA A 32 -5.39 5.70 -10.93
CA ALA A 32 -6.05 6.99 -10.71
C ALA A 32 -7.56 6.90 -10.95
N GLN A 33 -7.98 6.25 -12.04
CA GLN A 33 -9.40 6.07 -12.36
C GLN A 33 -10.12 5.25 -11.28
N GLU A 34 -9.54 4.14 -10.83
CA GLU A 34 -10.10 3.33 -9.75
C GLU A 34 -10.22 4.13 -8.43
N ALA A 35 -9.24 5.00 -8.15
CA ALA A 35 -9.26 5.90 -7.00
C ALA A 35 -10.13 7.16 -7.20
N GLN A 36 -10.87 7.26 -8.30
CA GLN A 36 -11.67 8.45 -8.67
C GLN A 36 -10.85 9.75 -8.64
N ALA A 37 -9.61 9.67 -9.10
CA ALA A 37 -8.61 10.73 -9.16
C ALA A 37 -8.09 10.95 -10.58
N SER A 38 -7.38 12.06 -10.80
CA SER A 38 -6.63 12.28 -12.03
C SER A 38 -5.21 11.75 -11.89
N GLU A 39 -4.61 11.32 -12.99
CA GLU A 39 -3.22 10.86 -13.02
C GLU A 39 -2.24 11.96 -12.55
N ALA A 40 -2.51 13.23 -12.90
CA ALA A 40 -1.76 14.37 -12.38
C ALA A 40 -1.77 14.45 -10.85
N LEU A 41 -2.88 14.03 -10.21
CA LEU A 41 -2.99 14.00 -8.76
C LEU A 41 -2.18 12.84 -8.16
N VAL A 42 -2.10 11.70 -8.85
CA VAL A 42 -1.18 10.60 -8.47
C VAL A 42 0.27 11.10 -8.51
N HIS A 43 0.67 11.80 -9.57
CA HIS A 43 2.01 12.40 -9.67
C HIS A 43 2.28 13.47 -8.60
N LYS A 44 1.24 14.18 -8.13
CA LYS A 44 1.37 15.12 -7.02
C LYS A 44 1.69 14.42 -5.69
N TYR A 45 1.12 13.25 -5.44
CA TYR A 45 1.31 12.51 -4.18
C TYR A 45 2.47 11.51 -4.20
N PHE A 46 2.82 11.01 -5.38
CA PHE A 46 3.77 9.92 -5.56
C PHE A 46 4.74 10.24 -6.70
N ALA A 47 6.00 9.88 -6.51
CA ALA A 47 7.05 10.01 -7.52
C ALA A 47 6.91 8.94 -8.63
N GLY A 48 5.80 8.98 -9.36
CA GLY A 48 5.46 8.02 -10.41
C GLY A 48 5.21 6.59 -9.93
N LYS A 49 5.25 5.64 -10.87
CA LYS A 49 4.90 4.23 -10.65
C LYS A 49 5.83 3.54 -9.65
N ALA A 50 7.14 3.77 -9.77
CA ALA A 50 8.11 3.26 -8.81
C ALA A 50 7.92 3.84 -7.40
N GLY A 51 7.66 5.15 -7.30
CA GLY A 51 7.38 5.79 -6.02
C GLY A 51 6.11 5.26 -5.35
N LEU A 52 5.05 5.07 -6.13
CA LEU A 52 3.79 4.48 -5.66
C LEU A 52 3.97 3.02 -5.23
N TYR A 53 4.64 2.21 -6.05
CA TYR A 53 4.92 0.81 -5.73
C TYR A 53 5.78 0.67 -4.46
N ALA A 54 6.78 1.52 -4.28
CA ALA A 54 7.58 1.53 -3.05
C ALA A 54 6.75 1.88 -1.80
N GLN A 55 5.73 2.73 -1.91
CA GLN A 55 4.80 3.00 -0.81
C GLN A 55 3.91 1.80 -0.51
N VAL A 56 3.44 1.10 -1.56
CA VAL A 56 2.68 -0.15 -1.42
C VAL A 56 3.50 -1.21 -0.68
N LEU A 57 4.77 -1.41 -1.07
CA LEU A 57 5.66 -2.38 -0.41
C LEU A 57 5.96 -2.01 1.04
N ARG A 58 6.21 -0.72 1.33
CA ARG A 58 6.40 -0.25 2.72
C ARG A 58 5.17 -0.55 3.57
N HIS A 59 3.98 -0.19 3.08
CA HIS A 59 2.75 -0.45 3.81
C HIS A 59 2.54 -1.95 4.08
N ALA A 60 2.79 -2.81 3.09
CA ALA A 60 2.70 -4.26 3.26
C ALA A 60 3.73 -4.80 4.29
N ALA A 61 4.95 -4.27 4.27
CA ALA A 61 5.98 -4.64 5.25
C ALA A 61 5.60 -4.18 6.67
N ASP A 62 5.06 -2.98 6.81
CA ASP A 62 4.59 -2.44 8.10
C ASP A 62 3.41 -3.26 8.65
N GLU A 63 2.44 -3.62 7.80
CA GLU A 63 1.32 -4.50 8.17
C GLU A 63 1.82 -5.89 8.61
N LEU A 64 2.79 -6.47 7.90
CA LEU A 64 3.36 -7.76 8.27
C LEU A 64 4.09 -7.67 9.60
N ALA A 65 4.94 -6.66 9.78
CA ALA A 65 5.68 -6.46 11.02
C ALA A 65 4.75 -6.28 12.22
N GLU A 66 3.64 -5.54 12.05
CA GLU A 66 2.63 -5.39 13.09
C GLU A 66 1.91 -6.69 13.42
N ARG A 67 1.55 -7.51 12.41
CA ARG A 67 0.94 -8.82 12.63
C ARG A 67 1.88 -9.76 13.37
N THR A 68 3.17 -9.76 13.03
CA THR A 68 4.19 -10.54 13.73
C THR A 68 4.29 -10.09 15.18
N ARG A 69 4.45 -8.79 15.45
CA ARG A 69 4.49 -8.26 16.83
C ARG A 69 3.28 -8.70 17.66
N ARG A 70 2.07 -8.57 17.11
CA ARG A 70 0.84 -8.98 17.80
C ARG A 70 0.80 -10.48 18.09
N ALA A 71 1.32 -11.30 17.18
CA ALA A 71 1.40 -12.73 17.40
C ALA A 71 2.37 -13.04 18.55
N ASP A 72 3.54 -12.38 18.57
CA ASP A 72 4.57 -12.54 19.61
C ASP A 72 4.06 -12.09 20.99
N ASP A 73 3.35 -10.96 21.04
CA ASP A 73 2.75 -10.41 22.27
C ASP A 73 1.62 -11.32 22.81
N ALA A 74 0.92 -12.03 21.93
CA ALA A 74 -0.13 -12.97 22.31
C ALA A 74 0.42 -14.32 22.81
N LEU A 75 1.73 -14.59 22.66
CA LEU A 75 2.33 -15.82 23.18
C LEU A 75 2.41 -15.78 24.72
N PRO A 76 1.98 -16.85 25.42
CA PRO A 76 2.15 -16.97 26.86
C PRO A 76 3.62 -16.87 27.27
N GLU A 77 3.88 -16.30 28.46
CA GLU A 77 5.23 -16.26 29.02
C GLU A 77 5.79 -17.68 29.18
N GLY A 78 7.00 -17.92 28.67
CA GLY A 78 7.66 -19.23 28.68
C GLY A 78 7.40 -20.11 27.44
N SER A 79 6.68 -19.61 26.43
CA SER A 79 6.57 -20.31 25.15
C SER A 79 7.93 -20.35 24.43
N SER A 80 8.37 -21.54 24.02
CA SER A 80 9.61 -21.77 23.26
C SER A 80 9.58 -21.19 21.82
N ALA A 81 8.50 -20.50 21.45
CA ALA A 81 8.28 -19.92 20.13
C ALA A 81 8.61 -18.41 20.04
N ARG A 82 9.08 -17.77 21.12
CA ARG A 82 9.70 -16.42 21.08
C ARG A 82 11.17 -16.54 20.70
#